data_AF-A0A3D0W1J1-F1
#
_entry.id   AF-A0A3D0W1J1-F1
#
_cell.length_a   1.000
_cell.length_b   1.000
_cell.length_c   1.000
_cell.angle_alpha   90.00
_cell.angle_beta   90.00
_cell.angle_gamma   90.00
#
_symmetry.space_group_name_H-M   'P 1'
#
loop_
_entity.id
_entity.type
_entity.pdbx_description
1 polymer ?
#
loop_
_entity_poly.entity_id
_entity_poly.type
_entity_poly.pdbx_seq_one_letter_code
_entity_poly.pdbx_strand_id
1 'polypeptide(L)'
;MKTILMVLTILLVASVYTLMISEAKATTLEIHDITYEDHNGNTIHADYYVTGADLSDYEAPEAPVREGYLFIGWSYELPNEMPDADIIIHANYMLVEIRVTHHI
;
A
#
# COMPACT_ATOMS: atom_id res chain seq x y z
N MET A 1 19.78 -45.27 -32.52
CA MET A 1 18.96 -45.56 -31.32
C MET A 1 19.53 -44.95 -30.04
N LYS A 2 20.82 -45.12 -29.73
CA LYS A 2 21.44 -44.58 -28.50
C LYS A 2 21.48 -43.04 -28.40
N THR A 3 21.68 -42.36 -29.52
CA THR A 3 21.70 -40.88 -29.58
C THR A 3 20.32 -40.25 -29.33
N ILE A 4 19.26 -40.81 -29.91
CA ILE A 4 17.87 -40.35 -29.70
C ILE A 4 17.46 -40.55 -28.23
N LEU A 5 17.83 -41.69 -27.63
CA LEU A 5 17.57 -41.97 -26.22
C LEU A 5 18.28 -40.97 -25.31
N MET A 6 19.52 -40.59 -25.63
CA MET A 6 20.31 -39.63 -24.86
C MET A 6 19.73 -38.21 -24.94
N VAL A 7 19.26 -37.78 -26.11
CA VAL A 7 18.59 -36.48 -26.28
C VAL A 7 17.26 -36.44 -25.52
N LEU A 8 16.48 -37.52 -25.55
CA LEU A 8 15.23 -37.63 -24.81
C LEU A 8 15.46 -37.55 -23.29
N THR A 9 16.51 -38.21 -22.78
CA THR A 9 16.86 -38.13 -21.35
C THR A 9 17.32 -36.75 -20.94
N ILE A 10 18.11 -36.06 -21.78
CA ILE A 10 18.55 -34.69 -21.48
C ILE A 10 17.37 -33.71 -21.49
N LEU A 11 16.43 -33.88 -22.43
CA LEU A 11 15.20 -33.09 -22.49
C LEU A 11 14.31 -33.31 -21.25
N LEU A 12 14.16 -34.57 -20.82
CA LEU A 12 13.39 -34.93 -19.62
C LEU A 12 14.02 -34.31 -18.37
N VAL A 13 15.35 -34.41 -18.24
CA VAL A 13 16.10 -33.79 -17.15
C VAL A 13 15.93 -32.28 -17.18
N ALA A 14 16.11 -31.61 -18.31
CA ALA A 14 15.91 -30.17 -18.42
C ALA A 14 14.48 -29.72 -18.06
N SER A 15 13.47 -30.48 -18.49
CA SER A 15 12.06 -30.22 -18.15
C SER A 15 11.78 -30.37 -16.67
N VAL A 16 12.28 -31.44 -16.03
CA VAL A 16 12.15 -31.65 -14.59
C VAL A 16 12.88 -30.56 -13.82
N TYR A 17 14.09 -30.17 -14.24
CA TYR A 17 14.84 -29.10 -13.59
C TYR A 17 14.13 -27.74 -13.70
N THR A 18 13.51 -27.46 -14.85
CA THR A 18 12.70 -26.25 -15.03
C THR A 18 11.49 -26.25 -14.09
N LEU A 19 10.85 -27.41 -13.90
CA LEU A 19 9.73 -27.56 -12.98
C LEU A 19 10.16 -27.38 -11.51
N MET A 20 11.28 -27.98 -11.11
CA MET A 20 11.83 -27.85 -9.74
C MET A 20 12.15 -26.38 -9.38
N ILE A 21 12.64 -25.59 -10.34
CA ILE A 21 12.90 -24.16 -10.14
C ILE A 21 11.58 -23.39 -9.96
N SER A 22 10.52 -23.79 -10.65
CA SER A 22 9.19 -23.17 -10.52
C SER A 22 8.56 -23.45 -9.15
N GLU A 23 8.75 -24.65 -8.59
CA GLU A 23 8.22 -25.01 -7.27
C GLU A 23 8.98 -24.30 -6.13
N ALA A 24 10.28 -24.03 -6.30
CA ALA A 24 11.14 -23.45 -5.28
C ALA A 24 11.05 -21.92 -5.13
N LYS A 25 10.23 -21.21 -5.93
CA LYS A 25 10.27 -19.74 -6.00
C LYS A 25 8.90 -19.06 -6.09
N ALA A 26 7.92 -19.54 -5.33
CA ALA A 26 6.76 -18.72 -4.98
C ALA A 26 7.11 -17.90 -3.73
N THR A 27 7.57 -16.67 -3.92
CA THR A 27 7.61 -15.71 -2.81
C THR A 27 6.17 -15.30 -2.52
N THR A 28 5.65 -15.67 -1.34
CA THR A 28 4.37 -15.15 -0.87
C THR A 28 4.51 -13.65 -0.72
N LEU A 29 3.72 -12.89 -1.48
CA LEU A 29 3.61 -11.45 -1.35
C LEU A 29 2.47 -11.17 -0.37
N GLU A 30 2.81 -10.70 0.81
CA GLU A 30 1.83 -10.14 1.75
C GLU A 30 1.49 -8.72 1.30
N ILE A 31 0.19 -8.42 1.19
CA ILE A 31 -0.34 -7.15 0.71
C ILE A 31 -1.15 -6.53 1.85
N HIS A 32 -0.84 -5.27 2.14
CA HIS A 32 -1.48 -4.45 3.16
C HIS A 32 -2.00 -3.16 2.55
N ASP A 33 -2.96 -2.53 3.23
CA ASP A 33 -3.53 -1.27 2.78
C ASP A 33 -3.04 -0.05 3.59
N ILE A 34 -3.00 1.09 2.91
CA ILE A 34 -2.87 2.41 3.52
C ILE A 34 -4.23 3.09 3.33
N THR A 35 -4.96 3.26 4.42
CA THR A 35 -6.31 3.80 4.44
C THR A 35 -6.32 5.18 5.12
N TYR A 36 -6.86 6.18 4.41
CA TYR A 36 -7.12 7.51 4.94
C TYR A 36 -8.60 7.66 5.28
N GLU A 37 -8.90 8.08 6.51
CA GLU A 37 -10.25 8.24 7.02
C GLU A 37 -10.58 9.68 7.44
N ASP A 38 -11.84 10.05 7.25
CA ASP A 38 -12.39 11.30 7.79
C ASP A 38 -12.63 11.21 9.31
N HIS A 39 -13.12 12.30 9.90
CA HIS A 39 -13.41 12.34 11.33
C HIS A 39 -14.51 11.35 11.77
N ASN A 40 -15.38 10.92 10.85
CA ASN A 40 -16.48 10.00 11.12
C ASN A 40 -16.07 8.53 10.90
N GLY A 41 -14.81 8.26 10.51
CA GLY A 41 -14.33 6.93 10.15
C GLY A 41 -14.73 6.50 8.73
N ASN A 42 -15.14 7.44 7.86
CA ASN A 42 -15.38 7.11 6.46
C ASN A 42 -14.06 7.10 5.71
N THR A 43 -13.84 6.07 4.90
CA THR A 43 -12.70 5.98 3.99
C THR A 43 -12.77 7.09 2.94
N ILE A 44 -11.75 7.94 2.93
CA ILE A 44 -11.50 8.98 1.93
C ILE A 44 -10.74 8.37 0.75
N HIS A 45 -9.71 7.58 1.06
CA HIS A 45 -8.78 7.00 0.09
C HIS A 45 -8.18 5.71 0.64
N ALA A 46 -7.87 4.76 -0.23
CA ALA A 46 -7.18 3.52 0.13
C ALA A 46 -6.29 3.04 -1.02
N ASP A 47 -5.03 2.73 -0.72
CA ASP A 47 -4.06 2.11 -1.64
C ASP A 47 -3.53 0.81 -1.06
N TYR A 48 -3.01 -0.07 -1.93
CA TYR A 48 -2.51 -1.39 -1.54
C TYR A 48 -1.05 -1.55 -1.95
N TYR A 49 -0.22 -2.00 -1.00
CA TYR A 49 1.21 -2.20 -1.20
C TYR A 49 1.65 -3.56 -0.67
N VAL A 50 2.67 -4.13 -1.30
CA VAL A 50 3.34 -5.31 -0.76
C VAL A 50 4.22 -4.92 0.44
N THR A 51 4.37 -5.81 1.42
CA THR A 51 5.31 -5.60 2.54
C THR A 51 6.71 -5.27 1.99
N GLY A 52 7.31 -4.20 2.51
CA GLY A 52 8.63 -3.70 2.09
C GLY A 52 8.63 -2.85 0.81
N ALA A 53 7.46 -2.50 0.25
CA ALA A 53 7.40 -1.52 -0.84
C ALA A 53 7.92 -0.15 -0.38
N ASP A 54 8.65 0.54 -1.26
CA ASP A 54 9.12 1.91 -1.01
C ASP A 54 7.94 2.89 -1.09
N LEU A 55 7.77 3.70 -0.04
CA LEU A 55 6.72 4.70 0.13
C LEU A 55 7.28 6.13 0.14
N SER A 56 8.58 6.32 -0.14
CA SER A 56 9.22 7.65 -0.09
C SER A 56 8.63 8.67 -1.08
N ASP A 57 8.08 8.19 -2.19
CA ASP A 57 7.38 9.01 -3.20
C ASP A 57 5.84 9.00 -3.02
N TYR A 58 5.33 8.49 -1.90
CA TYR A 58 3.88 8.44 -1.66
C TYR A 58 3.32 9.84 -1.37
N GLU A 59 2.26 10.22 -2.10
CA GLU A 59 1.54 11.46 -1.87
C GLU A 59 0.23 11.21 -1.13
N ALA A 60 0.07 11.85 0.04
CA ALA A 60 -1.18 11.79 0.79
C ALA A 60 -2.34 12.43 -0.01
N PRO A 61 -3.58 11.90 0.12
CA PRO A 61 -4.74 12.46 -0.56
C PRO A 61 -5.07 13.87 -0.07
N GLU A 62 -5.87 14.60 -0.85
CA GLU A 62 -6.45 15.86 -0.41
C GLU A 62 -7.43 15.62 0.75
N ALA A 63 -7.32 16.42 1.81
CA ALA A 63 -8.21 16.29 2.96
C ALA A 63 -9.62 16.79 2.62
N PRO A 64 -10.69 16.10 3.07
CA PRO A 64 -12.05 16.54 2.84
C PRO A 64 -12.35 17.83 3.62
N VAL A 65 -13.18 18.69 3.03
CA VAL A 65 -13.62 19.93 3.69
C VAL A 65 -14.63 19.61 4.78
N ARG A 66 -14.42 20.19 5.97
CA ARG A 66 -15.34 20.10 7.11
C ARG A 66 -15.80 21.48 7.55
N GLU A 67 -17.08 21.79 7.40
CA GLU A 67 -17.63 23.11 7.74
C GLU A 67 -17.39 23.48 9.21
N GLY A 68 -16.88 24.70 9.45
CA GLY A 68 -16.54 25.18 10.79
C GLY A 68 -15.19 24.68 11.32
N TYR A 69 -14.43 23.92 10.52
CA TYR A 69 -13.15 23.37 10.93
C TYR A 69 -12.06 23.59 9.89
N LEU A 70 -10.83 23.73 10.37
CA LEU A 70 -9.61 23.80 9.58
C LEU A 70 -8.90 22.44 9.66
N PHE A 71 -8.58 21.85 8.51
CA PHE A 71 -7.71 20.68 8.45
C PHE A 71 -6.30 21.08 8.91
N ILE A 72 -5.77 20.33 9.89
CA ILE A 72 -4.45 20.62 10.48
C ILE A 72 -3.40 19.56 10.15
N GLY A 73 -3.79 18.47 9.48
CA GLY A 73 -2.88 17.41 9.08
C GLY A 73 -3.46 16.01 9.30
N TRP A 74 -2.73 15.03 8.83
CA TRP A 74 -3.01 13.61 9.03
C TRP A 74 -2.47 13.13 10.39
N SER A 75 -3.04 12.06 10.95
CA SER A 75 -2.66 11.56 12.28
C SER A 75 -1.33 10.82 12.33
N TYR A 76 -0.81 10.43 11.16
CA TYR A 76 0.34 9.55 11.04
C TYR A 76 1.16 9.95 9.81
N GLU A 77 2.47 10.04 9.97
CA GLU A 77 3.42 10.17 8.86
C GLU A 77 3.81 8.78 8.39
N LEU A 78 3.76 8.53 7.08
CA LEU A 78 4.10 7.23 6.53
C LEU A 78 5.59 6.91 6.74
N PRO A 79 5.93 5.64 7.04
CA PRO A 79 7.31 5.17 6.98
C PRO A 79 7.81 5.17 5.54
N ASN A 80 9.13 5.08 5.36
CA ASN A 80 9.74 4.96 4.02
C ASN A 80 9.42 3.61 3.35
N GLU A 81 9.08 2.58 4.11
CA GLU A 81 8.79 1.24 3.61
C GLU A 81 7.48 0.72 4.20
N MET A 82 6.69 0.02 3.40
CA MET A 82 5.43 -0.58 3.82
C MET A 82 5.69 -1.64 4.91
N PRO A 83 5.09 -1.51 6.11
CA PRO A 83 5.21 -2.53 7.16
C PRO A 83 4.38 -3.76 6.82
N ASP A 84 4.60 -4.82 7.60
CA ASP A 84 3.79 -6.06 7.56
C ASP A 84 2.48 -5.87 8.35
N ALA A 85 1.77 -4.78 8.08
CA ALA A 85 0.53 -4.41 8.73
C ALA A 85 -0.20 -3.32 7.93
N ASP A 86 -1.52 -3.30 8.06
CA ASP A 86 -2.36 -2.23 7.52
C ASP A 86 -2.10 -0.91 8.27
N ILE A 87 -2.15 0.19 7.54
CA ILE A 87 -1.96 1.55 8.08
C ILE A 87 -3.27 2.31 7.95
N ILE A 88 -3.78 2.81 9.08
CA ILE A 88 -4.97 3.67 9.12
C ILE A 88 -4.57 5.07 9.58
N ILE A 89 -4.94 6.07 8.79
CA ILE A 89 -4.54 7.47 8.95
C ILE A 89 -5.79 8.33 9.02
N HIS A 90 -5.93 9.10 10.10
CA HIS A 90 -7.12 9.92 10.34
C HIS A 90 -6.86 11.41 10.07
N ALA A 91 -7.83 12.09 9.48
CA ALA A 91 -7.79 13.54 9.32
C ALA A 91 -7.99 14.26 10.66
N ASN A 92 -7.04 15.14 11.01
CA ASN A 92 -7.15 16.01 12.20
C ASN A 92 -7.68 17.39 11.84
N TYR A 93 -8.51 17.94 12.72
CA TYR A 93 -9.19 19.22 12.52
C TYR A 93 -9.13 20.10 13.76
N MET A 94 -9.04 21.41 13.54
CA MET A 94 -9.16 22.45 14.57
C MET A 94 -10.42 23.28 14.32
N LEU A 95 -11.19 23.59 15.37
CA LEU A 95 -12.39 24.43 15.27
C LEU A 95 -11.99 25.86 14.86
N VAL A 96 -12.69 26.42 13.90
CA VAL A 96 -12.51 27.82 13.48
C VAL A 96 -13.50 28.70 14.23
N GLU A 97 -13.02 29.55 15.13
CA GLU A 97 -13.84 30.63 15.71
C GLU A 97 -13.86 31.84 14.78
N ILE A 98 -14.95 32.01 14.03
CA ILE A 98 -15.16 33.24 13.24
C ILE A 98 -15.82 34.29 14.15
N ARG A 99 -15.05 35.26 14.64
CA ARG A 99 -15.62 36.46 15.26
C ARG A 99 -16.02 37.45 14.18
N VAL A 100 -17.31 37.45 13.82
CA VAL A 100 -17.87 38.48 12.94
C VAL A 100 -17.90 39.81 13.68
N THR A 101 -16.99 40.73 13.37
CA THR A 101 -17.03 42.09 13.88
C THR A 101 -17.86 42.93 12.91
N HIS A 102 -19.13 43.17 13.23
CA HIS A 102 -19.98 44.11 12.49
C HIS A 102 -19.61 45.52 12.94
N HIS A 103 -18.89 46.27 12.10
CA HIS A 103 -18.74 47.72 12.29
C HIS A 103 -20.01 48.40 11.78
N ILE A 104 -20.84 48.83 12.74
CA ILE A 104 -21.98 49.77 12.56
C ILE A 104 -21.48 51.20 12.41
#